data_AF-A0A374EQD4-F1
#
_entry.id   AF-A0A374EQD4-F1
#
_cell.length_a   1.000
_cell.length_b   1.000
_cell.length_c   1.000
_cell.angle_alpha   90.00
_cell.angle_beta   90.00
_cell.angle_gamma   90.00
#
_symmetry.space_group_name_H-M   'P 1'
#
loop_
_entity.id
_entity.type
_entity.pdbx_description
1 polymer ?
#
loop_
_entity_poly.entity_id
_entity_poly.type
_entity_poly.pdbx_seq_one_letter_code
_entity_poly.pdbx_strand_id
1 'polypeptide(L)'
;MENKYIVLDTKTTGLNAAEDELLQVSIIDNEGAVLFDSYIKPTQHTEWAEAERINHISPDMVADSPTIEEVISEINDILKRYDKIVGYNVRFDADFLKHNGAEFLKTEYADAMKMFAPIYGEWNDQRESYKWQKLTTAAGYYGYDWSSHENAHNSLGDCFATLYVYKKLTTDTMTIERVIDGKRVGIELTPAEISQAYYIKESDDRRQDILNALDEMNSLKIGNIDLSKDFLKNSTTFIDDVIYRYEKMDDHLEDYNMAIEDVVDNAADDYADKLVSNYVQNMSSSDKEQFIESAEMAMDWNDTYEPAISKIEHMVYEKLIDERRTGHTREFSTENYKIYQLKDGEKYHGIRFEPYHRIEAIDINLNKTDYDLVYEGKISEIKGNSIDEKLENIYSKFNRYETMPETFMGHSLSISDVVEIGNMAYYVDNIGFKKLSSFLDNQEQDEALDMTGQNRGLGR
;
A
#
# COMPACT_ATOMS: atom_id res chain seq x y z
N MET A 1 -23.88 7.49 -4.88
CA MET A 1 -24.76 6.31 -4.93
C MET A 1 -25.26 6.12 -3.51
N GLU A 2 -26.56 5.89 -3.29
CA GLU A 2 -27.04 5.51 -1.95
C GLU A 2 -26.27 4.27 -1.48
N ASN A 3 -25.75 4.31 -0.25
CA ASN A 3 -25.07 3.17 0.37
C ASN A 3 -26.09 2.05 0.59
N LYS A 4 -26.30 1.22 -0.44
CA LYS A 4 -27.17 0.05 -0.36
C LYS A 4 -26.41 -1.08 0.32
N TYR A 5 -26.80 -1.40 1.54
CA TYR A 5 -26.29 -2.54 2.28
C TYR A 5 -27.44 -3.37 2.81
N ILE A 6 -27.18 -4.65 3.04
CA ILE A 6 -28.10 -5.53 3.74
C ILE A 6 -27.59 -5.81 5.14
N VAL A 7 -28.49 -6.17 6.04
CA VAL A 7 -28.18 -6.75 7.34
C VAL A 7 -28.58 -8.22 7.30
N LEU A 8 -27.68 -9.09 7.76
CA LEU A 8 -27.83 -10.53 7.75
C LEU A 8 -27.62 -11.08 9.17
N ASP A 9 -28.45 -12.05 9.55
CA ASP A 9 -28.30 -12.86 10.77
C ASP A 9 -28.84 -14.27 10.50
N THR A 10 -28.24 -15.26 11.18
CA THR A 10 -28.61 -16.66 11.09
C THR A 10 -28.80 -17.29 12.47
N LYS A 11 -29.60 -18.36 12.51
CA LYS A 11 -29.64 -19.32 13.62
C LYS A 11 -29.24 -20.69 13.11
N THR A 12 -28.55 -21.45 13.94
CA THR A 12 -27.85 -22.68 13.55
C THR A 12 -28.01 -23.78 14.60
N THR A 13 -27.74 -25.03 14.23
CA THR A 13 -27.74 -26.19 15.16
C THR A 13 -26.55 -26.19 16.12
N GLY A 14 -25.49 -25.44 15.78
CA GLY A 14 -24.27 -25.31 16.56
C GLY A 14 -23.37 -24.20 16.02
N LEU A 15 -22.06 -24.32 16.18
CA LEU A 15 -21.11 -23.22 15.92
C LEU A 15 -20.17 -23.47 14.74
N ASN A 16 -20.14 -24.68 14.17
CA ASN A 16 -19.21 -25.05 13.10
C ASN A 16 -19.94 -25.20 11.77
N ALA A 17 -19.72 -24.27 10.83
CA ALA A 17 -20.39 -24.28 9.52
C ALA A 17 -20.16 -25.55 8.67
N ALA A 18 -19.10 -26.32 8.94
CA ALA A 18 -18.83 -27.57 8.22
C ALA A 18 -19.58 -28.79 8.76
N GLU A 19 -20.01 -28.73 10.03
CA GLU A 19 -20.67 -29.84 10.71
C GLU A 19 -22.14 -29.50 11.03
N ASP A 20 -22.42 -28.25 11.39
CA ASP A 20 -23.73 -27.74 11.81
C ASP A 20 -24.54 -27.17 10.65
N GLU A 21 -25.86 -27.07 10.84
CA GLU A 21 -26.82 -26.67 9.82
C GLU A 21 -27.57 -25.38 10.19
N LEU A 22 -28.05 -24.67 9.16
CA LEU A 22 -28.90 -23.49 9.30
C LEU A 22 -30.31 -23.88 9.78
N LEU A 23 -30.86 -23.08 10.69
CA LEU A 23 -32.20 -23.19 11.26
C LEU A 23 -33.09 -22.00 10.94
N GLN A 24 -32.51 -20.80 10.76
CA GLN A 24 -33.19 -19.61 10.29
C GLN A 24 -32.20 -18.70 9.57
N VAL A 25 -32.63 -18.05 8.50
CA VAL A 25 -31.87 -17.01 7.80
C VAL A 25 -32.78 -15.80 7.63
N SER A 26 -32.30 -14.62 8.03
CA SER A 26 -33.03 -13.37 7.85
C SER A 26 -32.13 -12.31 7.21
N ILE A 27 -32.66 -11.59 6.23
CA ILE A 27 -31.97 -10.54 5.48
C ILE A 27 -32.91 -9.33 5.37
N ILE A 28 -32.44 -8.17 5.81
CA ILE A 28 -33.15 -6.89 5.66
C ILE A 28 -32.28 -5.89 4.89
N ASP A 29 -32.88 -4.88 4.25
CA ASP A 29 -32.13 -3.76 3.68
C ASP A 29 -31.79 -2.68 4.72
N ASN A 30 -31.06 -1.65 4.29
CA ASN A 30 -30.65 -0.52 5.13
C ASN A 30 -31.81 0.38 5.61
N GLU A 31 -33.02 0.19 5.09
CA GLU A 31 -34.26 0.83 5.53
C GLU A 31 -35.04 -0.04 6.52
N GLY A 32 -34.69 -1.33 6.63
CA GLY A 32 -35.38 -2.32 7.45
C GLY A 32 -36.49 -3.07 6.70
N ALA A 33 -36.55 -2.99 5.37
CA ALA A 33 -37.44 -3.85 4.61
C ALA A 33 -36.90 -5.29 4.60
N VAL A 34 -37.78 -6.25 4.89
CA VAL A 34 -37.44 -7.67 4.89
C VAL A 34 -37.29 -8.16 3.45
N LEU A 35 -36.08 -8.61 3.10
CA LEU A 35 -35.75 -9.17 1.78
C LEU A 35 -35.87 -10.69 1.77
N PHE A 36 -35.54 -11.33 2.89
CA PHE A 36 -35.70 -12.77 3.11
C PHE A 36 -35.87 -13.02 4.61
N ASP A 37 -36.76 -13.92 4.98
CA ASP A 37 -36.88 -14.43 6.34
C ASP A 37 -37.54 -15.81 6.28
N SER A 38 -36.79 -16.85 6.64
CA SER A 38 -37.32 -18.21 6.65
C SER A 38 -36.62 -19.05 7.69
N TYR A 39 -37.41 -19.88 8.38
CA TYR A 39 -36.87 -21.08 9.01
C TYR A 39 -36.34 -22.04 7.95
N ILE A 40 -35.33 -22.81 8.32
CA ILE A 40 -34.64 -23.75 7.45
C ILE A 40 -34.67 -25.12 8.11
N LYS A 41 -35.06 -26.14 7.34
CA LYS A 41 -35.05 -27.52 7.78
C LYS A 41 -33.66 -28.12 7.65
N PRO A 42 -33.01 -28.51 8.76
CA PRO A 42 -31.77 -29.28 8.71
C PRO A 42 -32.06 -30.69 8.16
N THR A 43 -31.08 -31.24 7.47
CA THR A 43 -31.15 -32.53 6.77
C THR A 43 -30.31 -33.61 7.42
N GLN A 44 -29.28 -33.25 8.20
CA GLN A 44 -28.38 -34.17 8.88
C GLN A 44 -28.69 -34.28 10.38
N HIS A 45 -28.96 -33.15 11.04
CA HIS A 45 -29.29 -33.07 12.45
C HIS A 45 -30.78 -33.27 12.69
N THR A 46 -31.09 -34.09 13.68
CA THR A 46 -32.48 -34.31 14.15
C THR A 46 -32.75 -33.67 15.51
N GLU A 47 -31.70 -33.25 16.23
CA GLU A 47 -31.76 -32.57 17.53
C GLU A 47 -30.54 -31.64 17.73
N TRP A 48 -30.72 -30.55 18.50
CA TRP A 48 -29.68 -29.56 18.80
C TRP A 48 -29.96 -28.87 20.14
N ALA A 49 -30.05 -29.66 21.20
CA ALA A 49 -30.51 -29.20 22.52
C ALA A 49 -29.71 -28.02 23.10
N GLU A 50 -28.46 -27.82 22.68
CA GLU A 50 -27.65 -26.67 23.14
C GLU A 50 -28.03 -25.38 22.43
N ALA A 51 -28.14 -25.42 21.10
CA ALA A 51 -28.58 -24.27 20.31
C ALA A 51 -30.05 -23.91 20.59
N GLU A 52 -30.93 -24.91 20.75
CA GLU A 52 -32.35 -24.69 21.06
C GLU A 52 -32.54 -23.92 22.39
N ARG A 53 -31.69 -24.17 23.40
CA ARG A 53 -31.74 -23.41 24.66
C ARG A 53 -31.46 -21.92 24.47
N ILE A 54 -30.79 -21.54 23.39
CA ILE A 54 -30.36 -20.16 23.10
C ILE A 54 -31.31 -19.51 22.09
N ASN A 55 -31.57 -20.17 20.97
CA ASN A 55 -32.36 -19.63 19.85
C ASN A 55 -33.85 -19.98 19.94
N HIS A 56 -34.23 -20.92 20.81
CA HIS A 56 -35.62 -21.38 21.00
C HIS A 56 -36.27 -22.00 19.75
N ILE A 57 -35.47 -22.43 18.77
CA ILE A 57 -35.94 -23.12 17.57
C ILE A 57 -35.87 -24.63 17.84
N SER A 58 -37.03 -25.29 17.90
CA SER A 58 -37.11 -26.74 18.10
C SER A 58 -37.17 -27.51 16.76
N PRO A 59 -36.87 -28.82 16.75
CA PRO A 59 -37.05 -29.66 15.55
C PRO A 59 -38.47 -29.59 14.96
N ASP A 60 -39.49 -29.53 15.81
CA ASP A 60 -40.89 -29.43 15.38
C ASP A 60 -41.19 -28.11 14.65
N MET A 61 -40.53 -27.01 15.03
CA MET A 61 -40.72 -25.70 14.39
C MET A 61 -40.20 -25.66 12.95
N VAL A 62 -39.17 -26.45 12.64
CA VAL A 62 -38.52 -26.47 11.32
C VAL A 62 -38.88 -27.70 10.48
N ALA A 63 -39.69 -28.62 11.01
CA ALA A 63 -39.98 -29.91 10.36
C ALA A 63 -40.61 -29.78 8.97
N ASP A 64 -41.43 -28.75 8.77
CA ASP A 64 -42.15 -28.45 7.52
C ASP A 64 -41.56 -27.25 6.76
N SER A 65 -40.44 -26.70 7.23
CA SER A 65 -39.72 -25.61 6.58
C SER A 65 -38.96 -26.08 5.34
N PRO A 66 -38.63 -25.18 4.39
CA PRO A 66 -37.78 -25.53 3.25
C PRO A 66 -36.36 -25.88 3.70
N THR A 67 -35.66 -26.69 2.93
CA THR A 67 -34.23 -26.92 3.12
C THR A 67 -33.43 -25.74 2.57
N ILE A 68 -32.16 -25.61 2.99
CA ILE A 68 -31.29 -24.56 2.46
C ILE A 68 -31.08 -24.69 0.94
N GLU A 69 -30.99 -25.92 0.42
CA GLU A 69 -30.86 -26.17 -1.02
C GLU A 69 -32.04 -25.61 -1.83
N GLU A 70 -33.25 -25.60 -1.25
CA GLU A 70 -34.46 -25.09 -1.91
C GLU A 70 -34.48 -23.56 -1.99
N VAL A 71 -33.81 -22.85 -1.06
CA VAL A 71 -33.88 -21.38 -0.94
C VAL A 71 -32.56 -20.66 -1.27
N ILE A 72 -31.44 -21.38 -1.40
CA ILE A 72 -30.13 -20.75 -1.61
C ILE A 72 -30.07 -19.91 -2.89
N SER A 73 -30.81 -20.27 -3.94
CA SER A 73 -30.87 -19.48 -5.17
C SER A 73 -31.50 -18.11 -4.93
N GLU A 74 -32.53 -18.02 -4.09
CA GLU A 74 -33.19 -16.76 -3.74
C GLU A 74 -32.26 -15.87 -2.89
N ILE A 75 -31.57 -16.47 -1.92
CA ILE A 75 -30.55 -15.79 -1.13
C ILE A 75 -29.45 -15.23 -2.03
N ASN A 76 -28.94 -16.02 -2.98
CA ASN A 76 -27.92 -15.58 -3.94
C ASN A 76 -28.41 -14.42 -4.83
N ASP A 77 -29.67 -14.43 -5.26
CA ASP A 77 -30.26 -13.33 -6.03
C ASP A 77 -30.36 -12.04 -5.20
N ILE A 78 -30.53 -12.14 -3.88
CA ILE A 78 -30.46 -10.99 -2.97
C ILE A 78 -29.01 -10.52 -2.84
N LEU A 79 -28.07 -11.41 -2.50
CA LEU A 79 -26.65 -11.08 -2.28
C LEU A 79 -26.03 -10.37 -3.50
N LYS A 80 -26.38 -10.80 -4.73
CA LYS A 80 -25.89 -10.20 -5.98
C LYS A 80 -26.29 -8.73 -6.20
N ARG A 81 -27.28 -8.22 -5.45
CA ARG A 81 -27.79 -6.83 -5.60
C ARG A 81 -27.13 -5.83 -4.67
N TYR A 82 -26.32 -6.27 -3.72
CA TYR A 82 -25.76 -5.44 -2.67
C TYR A 82 -24.25 -5.67 -2.53
N ASP A 83 -23.49 -4.57 -2.47
CA ASP A 83 -22.03 -4.62 -2.39
C ASP A 83 -21.52 -4.58 -0.94
N LYS A 84 -22.41 -4.48 0.05
CA LYS A 84 -22.07 -4.40 1.47
C LYS A 84 -23.02 -5.19 2.35
N ILE A 85 -22.46 -5.93 3.31
CA ILE A 85 -23.19 -6.73 4.29
C ILE A 85 -22.79 -6.29 5.69
N VAL A 86 -23.79 -6.03 6.50
CA VAL A 86 -23.66 -5.72 7.91
C VAL A 86 -24.18 -6.91 8.70
N GLY A 87 -23.50 -7.25 9.78
CA GLY A 87 -23.98 -8.24 10.74
C GLY A 87 -23.35 -8.00 12.10
N TYR A 88 -23.75 -8.79 13.09
CA TYR A 88 -23.18 -8.75 14.43
C TYR A 88 -22.45 -10.06 14.67
N ASN A 89 -21.13 -10.07 14.51
CA ASN A 89 -20.34 -11.29 14.23
C ASN A 89 -20.56 -11.85 12.81
N VAL A 90 -20.70 -10.96 11.81
CA VAL A 90 -21.14 -11.27 10.44
C VAL A 90 -20.36 -12.39 9.71
N ARG A 91 -19.11 -12.64 10.10
CA ARG A 91 -18.31 -13.73 9.52
C ARG A 91 -18.94 -15.09 9.80
N PHE A 92 -19.46 -15.29 11.00
CA PHE A 92 -20.18 -16.50 11.39
C PHE A 92 -21.33 -16.80 10.44
N ASP A 93 -22.22 -15.82 10.23
CA ASP A 93 -23.38 -15.95 9.34
C ASP A 93 -22.96 -16.22 7.89
N ALA A 94 -21.95 -15.47 7.43
CA ALA A 94 -21.44 -15.61 6.07
C ALA A 94 -20.82 -16.99 5.82
N ASP A 95 -20.12 -17.56 6.80
CA ASP A 95 -19.44 -18.84 6.63
C ASP A 95 -20.45 -20.01 6.58
N PHE A 96 -21.50 -19.99 7.39
CA PHE A 96 -22.63 -20.92 7.25
C PHE A 96 -23.29 -20.84 5.87
N LEU A 97 -23.55 -19.63 5.37
CA LEU A 97 -24.15 -19.46 4.05
C LEU A 97 -23.20 -19.90 2.91
N LYS A 98 -21.90 -19.58 2.98
CA LYS A 98 -20.90 -20.03 1.99
C LYS A 98 -20.82 -21.54 1.92
N HIS A 99 -20.81 -22.21 3.08
CA HIS A 99 -20.77 -23.67 3.15
C HIS A 99 -21.97 -24.31 2.43
N ASN A 100 -23.10 -23.59 2.38
CA ASN A 100 -24.32 -24.01 1.71
C ASN A 100 -24.49 -23.46 0.28
N GLY A 101 -23.43 -22.89 -0.32
CA GLY A 101 -23.43 -22.46 -1.72
C GLY A 101 -23.79 -20.98 -1.97
N ALA A 102 -23.72 -20.13 -0.95
CA ALA A 102 -23.89 -18.70 -1.13
C ALA A 102 -22.65 -18.05 -1.80
N GLU A 103 -22.91 -17.18 -2.77
CA GLU A 103 -21.91 -16.47 -3.57
C GLU A 103 -21.78 -15.01 -3.11
N PHE A 104 -20.80 -14.71 -2.25
CA PHE A 104 -20.48 -13.36 -1.80
C PHE A 104 -19.51 -12.68 -2.79
N LEU A 105 -20.05 -11.99 -3.81
CA LEU A 105 -19.26 -11.36 -4.86
C LEU A 105 -18.87 -9.92 -4.49
N LYS A 106 -17.56 -9.66 -4.33
CA LYS A 106 -16.98 -8.31 -4.10
C LYS A 106 -17.63 -7.54 -2.94
N THR A 107 -18.02 -8.25 -1.90
CA THR A 107 -18.82 -7.68 -0.81
C THR A 107 -17.93 -7.13 0.31
N GLU A 108 -18.14 -5.87 0.67
CA GLU A 108 -17.61 -5.27 1.90
C GLU A 108 -18.37 -5.82 3.11
N TYR A 109 -17.67 -6.24 4.15
CA TYR A 109 -18.27 -6.64 5.42
C TYR A 109 -18.10 -5.55 6.46
N ALA A 110 -19.17 -5.25 7.20
CA ALA A 110 -19.10 -4.42 8.40
C ALA A 110 -19.63 -5.21 9.60
N ASP A 111 -18.73 -5.49 10.54
CA ASP A 111 -19.08 -6.19 11.77
C ASP A 111 -19.38 -5.20 12.90
N ALA A 112 -20.66 -5.03 13.21
CA ALA A 112 -21.12 -4.11 14.24
C ALA A 112 -20.59 -4.49 15.64
N MET A 113 -20.28 -5.77 15.89
CA MET A 113 -19.71 -6.24 17.16
C MET A 113 -18.30 -5.67 17.37
N LYS A 114 -17.45 -5.78 16.34
CA LYS A 114 -16.07 -5.29 16.38
C LYS A 114 -16.03 -3.77 16.47
N MET A 115 -16.90 -3.09 15.72
CA MET A 115 -17.05 -1.63 15.77
C MET A 115 -17.52 -1.13 17.15
N PHE A 116 -18.39 -1.88 17.84
CA PHE A 116 -18.93 -1.47 19.13
C PHE A 116 -18.00 -1.76 20.32
N ALA A 117 -17.23 -2.85 20.27
CA ALA A 117 -16.34 -3.27 21.36
C ALA A 117 -15.47 -2.13 21.95
N PRO A 118 -14.78 -1.31 21.13
CA PRO A 118 -13.94 -0.25 21.67
C PRO A 118 -14.71 0.99 22.12
N ILE A 119 -15.96 1.17 21.69
CA ILE A 119 -16.87 2.23 22.18
C ILE A 119 -17.39 1.86 23.56
N TYR A 120 -17.70 0.59 23.78
CA TYR A 120 -18.07 0.09 25.11
C TYR A 120 -16.88 0.17 26.10
N GLY A 121 -15.66 -0.08 25.61
CA GLY A 121 -14.42 0.25 26.32
C GLY A 121 -14.01 -0.73 27.43
N GLU A 122 -14.61 -1.92 27.51
CA GLU A 122 -14.19 -2.98 28.44
C GLU A 122 -12.91 -3.65 27.92
N TRP A 123 -11.78 -3.32 28.53
CA TRP A 123 -10.47 -3.89 28.19
C TRP A 123 -10.31 -5.32 28.73
N ASN A 124 -9.68 -6.19 27.96
CA ASN A 124 -9.31 -7.55 28.37
C ASN A 124 -7.79 -7.71 28.33
N ASP A 125 -7.16 -7.71 29.51
CA ASP A 125 -5.70 -7.82 29.66
C ASP A 125 -5.12 -9.11 29.09
N GLN A 126 -5.89 -10.21 29.05
CA GLN A 126 -5.38 -11.50 28.54
C GLN A 126 -5.35 -11.57 27.02
N ARG A 127 -6.20 -10.79 26.35
CA ARG A 127 -6.31 -10.72 24.89
C ARG A 127 -5.78 -9.41 24.33
N GLU A 128 -5.20 -8.57 25.20
CA GLU A 128 -4.69 -7.23 24.94
C GLU A 128 -5.59 -6.40 23.99
N SER A 129 -6.91 -6.53 24.15
CA SER A 129 -7.90 -5.94 23.24
C SER A 129 -9.21 -5.61 23.96
N TYR A 130 -10.06 -4.81 23.31
CA TYR A 130 -11.40 -4.54 23.83
C TYR A 130 -12.29 -5.77 23.68
N LYS A 131 -12.90 -6.17 24.78
CA LYS A 131 -13.78 -7.33 24.84
C LYS A 131 -15.04 -7.08 24.00
N TRP A 132 -15.27 -7.96 23.03
CA TRP A 132 -16.49 -8.00 22.25
C TRP A 132 -17.71 -8.16 23.16
N GLN A 133 -18.75 -7.37 22.89
CA GLN A 133 -19.97 -7.35 23.66
C GLN A 133 -21.08 -8.08 22.92
N LYS A 134 -22.08 -8.58 23.65
CA LYS A 134 -23.28 -9.18 23.04
C LYS A 134 -24.12 -8.12 22.33
N LEU A 135 -24.85 -8.51 21.29
CA LEU A 135 -25.80 -7.63 20.59
C LEU A 135 -26.81 -7.00 21.55
N THR A 136 -27.33 -7.76 22.52
CA THR A 136 -28.23 -7.23 23.56
C THR A 136 -27.59 -6.14 24.42
N THR A 137 -26.29 -6.23 24.70
CA THR A 137 -25.53 -5.18 25.39
C THR A 137 -25.42 -3.93 24.52
N ALA A 138 -25.06 -4.08 23.23
CA ALA A 138 -24.93 -2.97 22.30
C ALA A 138 -26.26 -2.27 22.03
N ALA A 139 -27.31 -3.06 21.77
CA ALA A 139 -28.68 -2.60 21.59
C ALA A 139 -29.17 -1.84 22.84
N GLY A 140 -28.93 -2.39 24.03
CA GLY A 140 -29.26 -1.72 25.29
C GLY A 140 -28.48 -0.42 25.52
N TYR A 141 -27.19 -0.39 25.16
CA TYR A 141 -26.34 0.81 25.25
C TYR A 141 -26.92 1.97 24.44
N TYR A 142 -27.42 1.69 23.22
CA TYR A 142 -28.04 2.69 22.36
C TYR A 142 -29.56 2.84 22.54
N GLY A 143 -30.14 2.19 23.55
CA GLY A 143 -31.56 2.33 23.89
C GLY A 143 -32.53 1.70 22.87
N TYR A 144 -32.12 0.63 22.20
CA TYR A 144 -32.99 -0.13 21.30
C TYR A 144 -34.15 -0.80 22.06
N ASP A 145 -35.36 -0.68 21.51
CA ASP A 145 -36.58 -1.28 22.07
C ASP A 145 -36.94 -2.57 21.34
N TRP A 146 -36.63 -3.71 21.96
CA TRP A 146 -36.94 -5.05 21.45
C TRP A 146 -38.45 -5.29 21.24
N SER A 147 -39.34 -4.56 21.93
CA SER A 147 -40.78 -4.74 21.74
C SER A 147 -41.28 -4.34 20.35
N SER A 148 -40.44 -3.63 19.58
CA SER A 148 -40.78 -3.14 18.25
C SER A 148 -40.62 -4.15 17.12
N HIS A 149 -39.75 -5.17 17.26
CA HIS A 149 -39.35 -6.04 16.13
C HIS A 149 -38.95 -7.47 16.56
N GLU A 150 -39.80 -8.16 17.34
CA GLU A 150 -39.53 -9.50 17.91
C GLU A 150 -38.44 -9.55 19.01
N ASN A 151 -38.38 -10.68 19.72
CA ASN A 151 -37.44 -10.88 20.84
C ASN A 151 -36.03 -11.24 20.33
N ALA A 152 -35.02 -10.98 21.16
CA ALA A 152 -33.64 -11.41 20.91
C ALA A 152 -33.55 -12.93 20.68
N HIS A 153 -32.54 -13.34 19.90
CA HIS A 153 -32.32 -14.74 19.50
C HIS A 153 -33.31 -15.31 18.48
N ASN A 154 -34.12 -14.45 17.86
CA ASN A 154 -34.75 -14.66 16.56
C ASN A 154 -33.92 -13.89 15.51
N SER A 155 -33.59 -14.50 14.35
CA SER A 155 -32.65 -13.84 13.42
C SER A 155 -33.21 -12.57 12.79
N LEU A 156 -34.52 -12.46 12.60
CA LEU A 156 -35.12 -11.23 12.09
C LEU A 156 -35.04 -10.10 13.12
N GLY A 157 -35.35 -10.41 14.38
CA GLY A 157 -35.22 -9.43 15.48
C GLY A 157 -33.78 -8.97 15.69
N ASP A 158 -32.82 -9.90 15.58
CA ASP A 158 -31.39 -9.60 15.68
C ASP A 158 -30.90 -8.78 14.46
N CYS A 159 -31.43 -8.99 13.26
CA CYS A 159 -31.22 -8.12 12.09
C CYS A 159 -31.65 -6.67 12.37
N PHE A 160 -32.84 -6.45 12.93
CA PHE A 160 -33.31 -5.10 13.25
C PHE A 160 -32.48 -4.42 14.35
N ALA A 161 -32.12 -5.16 15.39
CA ALA A 161 -31.24 -4.66 16.45
C ALA A 161 -29.85 -4.31 15.89
N THR A 162 -29.31 -5.16 15.02
CA THR A 162 -28.02 -4.93 14.34
C THR A 162 -28.07 -3.71 13.43
N LEU A 163 -29.14 -3.54 12.63
CA LEU A 163 -29.33 -2.34 11.80
C LEU A 163 -29.35 -1.07 12.67
N TYR A 164 -30.06 -1.10 13.80
CA TYR A 164 -30.15 0.03 14.71
C TYR A 164 -28.79 0.37 15.32
N VAL A 165 -28.07 -0.63 15.85
CA VAL A 165 -26.72 -0.46 16.40
C VAL A 165 -25.76 0.05 15.33
N TYR A 166 -25.78 -0.52 14.13
CA TYR A 166 -24.92 -0.11 13.03
C TYR A 166 -25.19 1.33 12.59
N LYS A 167 -26.46 1.73 12.47
CA LYS A 167 -26.82 3.13 12.22
C LYS A 167 -26.26 4.03 13.30
N LYS A 168 -26.42 3.67 14.57
CA LYS A 168 -25.87 4.43 15.70
C LYS A 168 -24.34 4.57 15.61
N LEU A 169 -23.64 3.49 15.35
CA LEU A 169 -22.19 3.47 15.15
C LEU A 169 -21.72 4.34 13.98
N THR A 170 -22.55 4.48 12.95
CA THR A 170 -22.20 5.18 11.69
C THR A 170 -22.79 6.59 11.55
N THR A 171 -23.68 7.00 12.45
CA THR A 171 -24.28 8.34 12.45
C THR A 171 -24.04 9.14 13.73
N ASP A 172 -23.90 8.49 14.89
CA ASP A 172 -23.69 9.23 16.14
C ASP A 172 -22.22 9.63 16.29
N THR A 173 -21.98 10.92 16.54
CA THR A 173 -20.66 11.47 16.83
C THR A 173 -20.22 11.15 18.27
N MET A 174 -18.94 10.83 18.49
CA MET A 174 -18.38 10.74 19.84
C MET A 174 -17.67 12.03 20.21
N THR A 175 -17.94 12.57 21.40
CA THR A 175 -17.13 13.66 21.95
C THR A 175 -16.00 13.09 22.81
N ILE A 176 -14.75 13.34 22.41
CA ILE A 176 -13.58 13.04 23.23
C ILE A 176 -13.03 14.31 23.88
N GLU A 177 -12.56 14.24 25.12
CA GLU A 177 -11.82 15.35 25.74
C GLU A 177 -10.33 15.25 25.38
N ARG A 178 -9.76 16.28 24.73
CA ARG A 178 -8.31 16.41 24.54
C ARG A 178 -7.76 17.63 25.25
N VAL A 179 -6.52 17.53 25.73
CA VAL A 179 -5.80 18.68 26.27
C VAL A 179 -4.99 19.32 25.14
N ILE A 180 -5.39 20.51 24.72
CA ILE A 180 -4.69 21.33 23.72
C ILE A 180 -4.26 22.62 24.42
N ASP A 181 -2.96 22.92 24.40
CA ASP A 181 -2.36 24.08 25.07
C ASP A 181 -2.76 24.21 26.56
N GLY A 182 -2.82 23.06 27.26
CA GLY A 182 -3.18 23.01 28.68
C GLY A 182 -4.67 23.20 28.97
N LYS A 183 -5.54 23.28 27.96
CA LYS A 183 -7.01 23.37 28.12
C LYS A 183 -7.68 22.09 27.63
N ARG A 184 -8.68 21.62 28.39
CA ARG A 184 -9.57 20.53 27.93
C ARG A 184 -10.53 21.07 26.89
N VAL A 185 -10.54 20.46 25.72
CA VAL A 185 -11.42 20.76 24.60
C VAL A 185 -12.16 19.47 24.25
N GLY A 186 -13.49 19.55 24.19
CA GLY A 186 -14.32 18.48 23.62
C GLY A 186 -14.21 18.51 22.11
N ILE A 187 -13.70 17.44 21.51
CA ILE A 187 -13.63 17.25 20.07
C ILE A 187 -14.69 16.23 19.72
N GLU A 188 -15.64 16.67 18.91
CA GLU A 188 -16.66 15.80 18.35
C GLU A 188 -16.06 15.10 17.12
N LEU A 189 -15.89 13.78 17.23
CA LEU A 189 -15.42 12.93 16.15
C LEU A 189 -16.62 12.36 15.41
N THR A 190 -16.55 12.42 14.09
CA THR A 190 -17.45 11.70 13.21
C THR A 190 -17.24 10.19 13.31
N PRO A 191 -18.26 9.37 13.02
CA PRO A 191 -18.11 7.93 12.85
C PRO A 191 -16.95 7.49 11.95
N ALA A 192 -16.67 8.24 10.88
CA ALA A 192 -15.53 7.98 10.01
C ALA A 192 -14.19 8.22 10.71
N GLU A 193 -14.07 9.29 11.51
CA GLU A 193 -12.86 9.57 12.28
C GLU A 193 -12.67 8.58 13.44
N ILE A 194 -13.76 8.13 14.06
CA ILE A 194 -13.76 7.08 15.08
C ILE A 194 -13.30 5.75 14.46
N SER A 195 -13.92 5.35 13.35
CA SER A 195 -13.56 4.14 12.60
C SER A 195 -12.12 4.17 12.12
N GLN A 196 -11.65 5.32 11.62
CA GLN A 196 -10.27 5.48 11.17
C GLN A 196 -9.29 5.38 12.35
N ALA A 197 -9.62 6.00 13.48
CA ALA A 197 -8.79 5.92 14.69
C ALA A 197 -8.71 4.49 15.23
N TYR A 198 -9.83 3.74 15.20
CA TYR A 198 -9.83 2.34 15.60
C TYR A 198 -9.11 1.43 14.62
N TYR A 199 -9.27 1.63 13.31
CA TYR A 199 -8.55 0.88 12.30
C TYR A 199 -7.02 1.07 12.44
N ILE A 200 -6.58 2.30 12.68
CA ILE A 200 -5.17 2.60 12.95
C ILE A 200 -4.72 1.88 14.22
N LYS A 201 -5.48 1.97 15.31
CA LYS A 201 -5.14 1.32 16.57
C LYS A 201 -5.06 -0.21 16.43
N GLU A 202 -6.05 -0.83 15.81
CA GLU A 202 -6.08 -2.28 15.59
C GLU A 202 -4.93 -2.74 14.70
N SER A 203 -4.61 -1.99 13.64
CA SER A 203 -3.45 -2.26 12.80
C SER A 203 -2.12 -2.15 13.58
N ASP A 204 -2.00 -1.16 14.47
CA ASP A 204 -0.81 -0.96 15.30
C ASP A 204 -0.67 -2.06 16.35
N ASP A 205 -1.78 -2.45 17.01
CA ASP A 205 -1.82 -3.51 18.01
C ASP A 205 -1.43 -4.87 17.37
N ARG A 206 -2.03 -5.22 16.22
CA ARG A 206 -1.67 -6.45 15.47
C ARG A 206 -0.22 -6.47 15.01
N ARG A 207 0.29 -5.32 14.55
CA ARG A 207 1.70 -5.18 14.21
C ARG A 207 2.56 -5.48 15.43
N GLN A 208 2.22 -4.93 16.59
CA GLN A 208 2.97 -5.14 17.82
C GLN A 208 2.95 -6.61 18.28
N ASP A 209 1.82 -7.30 18.13
CA ASP A 209 1.70 -8.73 18.44
C ASP A 209 2.61 -9.59 17.56
N ILE A 210 2.66 -9.31 16.26
CA ILE A 210 3.57 -10.00 15.33
C ILE A 210 5.04 -9.75 15.72
N LEU A 211 5.38 -8.52 16.13
CA LEU A 211 6.74 -8.22 16.59
C LEU A 211 7.10 -9.01 17.85
N ASN A 212 6.16 -9.13 18.80
CA ASN A 212 6.33 -9.91 20.02
C ASN A 212 6.47 -11.41 19.72
N ALA A 213 5.65 -11.96 18.83
CA ALA A 213 5.72 -13.35 18.39
C ALA A 213 7.09 -13.67 17.75
N LEU A 214 7.57 -12.80 16.86
CA LEU A 214 8.90 -12.93 16.26
C LEU A 214 10.02 -12.94 17.31
N ASP A 215 9.88 -12.21 18.42
CA ASP A 215 10.86 -12.22 19.52
C ASP A 215 10.93 -13.56 20.24
N GLU A 216 9.81 -14.25 20.39
CA GLU A 216 9.73 -15.54 21.08
C GLU A 216 10.12 -16.73 20.19
N MET A 217 10.00 -16.59 18.87
CA MET A 217 10.29 -17.66 17.91
C MET A 217 11.76 -18.09 17.86
N ASN A 218 12.02 -19.34 17.45
CA ASN A 218 13.36 -19.79 17.12
C ASN A 218 13.77 -19.31 15.70
N SER A 219 14.90 -19.78 15.16
CA SER A 219 15.35 -19.43 13.81
C SER A 219 14.29 -19.79 12.75
N LEU A 220 13.95 -18.82 11.88
CA LEU A 220 13.03 -18.99 10.75
C LEU A 220 13.81 -19.16 9.44
N LYS A 221 13.27 -19.92 8.49
CA LYS A 221 13.92 -20.18 7.20
C LYS A 221 12.94 -20.25 6.04
N ILE A 222 13.28 -19.62 4.91
CA ILE A 222 12.62 -19.90 3.61
C ILE A 222 13.55 -20.81 2.80
N GLY A 223 13.13 -22.06 2.60
CA GLY A 223 13.99 -23.08 1.98
C GLY A 223 15.32 -23.25 2.73
N ASN A 224 16.43 -22.90 2.07
CA ASN A 224 17.78 -22.96 2.64
C ASN A 224 18.33 -21.58 3.07
N ILE A 225 17.46 -20.59 3.32
CA ILE A 225 17.85 -19.23 3.70
C ILE A 225 17.37 -18.97 5.12
N ASP A 226 18.31 -18.78 6.04
CA ASP A 226 18.03 -18.31 7.39
C ASP A 226 17.60 -16.83 7.36
N LEU A 227 16.46 -16.55 7.98
CA LEU A 227 15.89 -15.21 8.11
C LEU A 227 16.29 -14.63 9.46
N SER A 228 16.83 -13.41 9.47
CA SER A 228 17.05 -12.70 10.73
C SER A 228 15.74 -12.07 11.22
N LYS A 229 15.51 -12.11 12.53
CA LYS A 229 14.32 -11.52 13.15
C LYS A 229 14.24 -10.02 12.89
N ASP A 230 15.38 -9.33 13.01
CA ASP A 230 15.47 -7.89 12.77
C ASP A 230 15.10 -7.53 11.33
N PHE A 231 15.47 -8.36 10.35
CA PHE A 231 15.03 -8.17 8.97
C PHE A 231 13.51 -8.30 8.82
N LEU A 232 12.91 -9.34 9.41
CA LEU A 232 11.46 -9.58 9.33
C LEU A 232 10.65 -8.48 10.03
N LYS A 233 11.08 -8.03 11.22
CA LYS A 233 10.43 -6.94 11.96
C LYS A 233 10.40 -5.62 11.20
N ASN A 234 11.40 -5.39 10.35
CA ASN A 234 11.49 -4.19 9.51
C ASN A 234 10.83 -4.36 8.14
N SER A 235 10.32 -5.55 7.81
CA SER A 235 9.65 -5.81 6.54
C SER A 235 8.14 -5.60 6.65
N THR A 236 7.64 -4.50 6.10
CA THR A 236 6.19 -4.26 6.00
C THR A 236 5.49 -5.32 5.18
N THR A 237 6.09 -5.74 4.05
CA THR A 237 5.56 -6.83 3.21
C THR A 237 5.36 -8.11 3.99
N PHE A 238 6.36 -8.53 4.79
CA PHE A 238 6.24 -9.72 5.60
C PHE A 238 5.14 -9.59 6.66
N ILE A 239 5.08 -8.47 7.37
CA ILE A 239 4.06 -8.21 8.40
C ILE A 239 2.66 -8.22 7.77
N ASP A 240 2.48 -7.58 6.62
CA ASP A 240 1.20 -7.52 5.90
C ASP A 240 0.75 -8.92 5.44
N ASP A 241 1.69 -9.74 4.94
CA ASP A 241 1.39 -11.12 4.56
C ASP A 241 1.02 -11.98 5.78
N VAL A 242 1.66 -11.77 6.94
CA VAL A 242 1.30 -12.43 8.21
C VAL A 242 -0.10 -12.01 8.67
N ILE A 243 -0.42 -10.71 8.64
CA ILE A 243 -1.77 -10.21 8.96
C ILE A 243 -2.79 -10.85 8.01
N TYR A 244 -2.49 -10.87 6.71
CA TYR A 244 -3.37 -11.46 5.71
C TYR A 244 -3.60 -12.95 5.97
N ARG A 245 -2.56 -13.72 6.30
CA ARG A 245 -2.70 -15.14 6.64
C ARG A 245 -3.48 -15.33 7.94
N TYR A 246 -3.14 -14.58 8.99
CA TYR A 246 -3.85 -14.61 10.26
C TYR A 246 -5.35 -14.33 10.07
N GLU A 247 -5.73 -13.34 9.26
CA GLU A 247 -7.14 -13.04 8.96
C GLU A 247 -7.85 -14.16 8.19
N LYS A 248 -7.11 -14.95 7.41
CA LYS A 248 -7.64 -16.07 6.60
C LYS A 248 -7.60 -17.41 7.32
N MET A 249 -6.92 -17.50 8.45
CA MET A 249 -6.93 -18.69 9.31
C MET A 249 -8.32 -18.90 9.91
N ASP A 250 -8.63 -20.17 10.18
CA ASP A 250 -9.86 -20.58 10.86
C ASP A 250 -9.81 -20.09 12.32
N ASP A 251 -10.93 -19.59 12.84
CA ASP A 251 -11.04 -18.89 14.14
C ASP A 251 -10.69 -19.81 15.35
N HIS A 252 -10.44 -21.10 15.09
CA HIS A 252 -10.02 -22.10 16.08
C HIS A 252 -8.49 -22.30 16.19
N LEU A 253 -7.69 -21.57 15.41
CA LEU A 253 -6.21 -21.65 15.39
C LEU A 253 -5.55 -20.26 15.34
N GLU A 254 -6.11 -19.29 16.07
CA GLU A 254 -5.58 -17.92 16.17
C GLU A 254 -4.26 -17.86 16.97
N ASP A 255 -3.13 -18.14 16.32
CA ASP A 255 -1.80 -17.86 16.84
C ASP A 255 -0.96 -17.17 15.76
N TYR A 256 -0.42 -15.99 16.05
CA TYR A 256 0.51 -15.30 15.15
C TYR A 256 1.74 -16.14 14.85
N ASN A 257 2.15 -17.04 15.75
CA ASN A 257 3.20 -18.00 15.46
C ASN A 257 2.83 -18.91 14.28
N MET A 258 1.60 -19.42 14.25
CA MET A 258 1.12 -20.25 13.15
C MET A 258 0.99 -19.45 11.86
N ALA A 259 0.52 -18.20 11.93
CA ALA A 259 0.45 -17.33 10.75
C ALA A 259 1.84 -17.01 10.17
N ILE A 260 2.83 -16.76 11.03
CA ILE A 260 4.22 -16.57 10.65
C ILE A 260 4.78 -17.84 9.99
N GLU A 261 4.56 -19.01 10.59
CA GLU A 261 4.99 -20.29 10.04
C GLU A 261 4.32 -20.57 8.68
N ASP A 262 3.02 -20.32 8.53
CA ASP A 262 2.29 -20.52 7.26
C ASP A 262 2.83 -19.64 6.13
N VAL A 263 3.15 -18.36 6.41
CA VAL A 263 3.78 -17.46 5.44
C VAL A 263 5.12 -18.01 4.98
N VAL A 264 5.93 -18.51 5.92
CA VAL A 264 7.28 -19.02 5.64
C VAL A 264 7.24 -20.36 4.91
N ASP A 265 6.36 -21.28 5.32
CA ASP A 265 6.23 -22.63 4.76
C ASP A 265 5.61 -22.63 3.36
N ASN A 266 4.71 -21.68 3.08
CA ASN A 266 4.08 -21.52 1.78
C ASN A 266 4.70 -20.40 0.94
N ALA A 267 5.85 -19.87 1.37
CA ALA A 267 6.61 -18.91 0.62
C ALA A 267 6.96 -19.49 -0.76
N ALA A 268 6.70 -18.74 -1.82
CA ALA A 268 7.20 -19.09 -3.15
C ALA A 268 8.74 -19.11 -3.14
N ASP A 269 9.35 -19.88 -4.06
CA ASP A 269 10.82 -19.99 -4.17
C ASP A 269 11.53 -18.62 -4.28
N ASP A 270 10.84 -17.60 -4.80
CA ASP A 270 11.33 -16.23 -5.00
C ASP A 270 10.91 -15.24 -3.88
N TYR A 271 10.23 -15.69 -2.83
CA TYR A 271 9.67 -14.80 -1.80
C TYR A 271 10.77 -14.05 -1.04
N ALA A 272 11.91 -14.70 -0.76
CA ALA A 272 13.06 -14.02 -0.17
C ALA A 272 13.58 -12.87 -1.05
N ASP A 273 13.64 -13.07 -2.38
CA ASP A 273 14.04 -12.02 -3.33
C ASP A 273 13.05 -10.86 -3.38
N LYS A 274 11.75 -11.14 -3.20
CA LYS A 274 10.70 -10.10 -3.08
C LYS A 274 10.87 -9.28 -1.82
N LEU A 275 11.09 -9.93 -0.67
CA LEU A 275 11.33 -9.24 0.61
C LEU A 275 12.57 -8.34 0.52
N VAL A 276 13.68 -8.88 -0.01
CA VAL A 276 14.92 -8.13 -0.22
C VAL A 276 14.71 -6.94 -1.16
N SER A 277 14.00 -7.14 -2.27
CA SER A 277 13.76 -6.07 -3.25
C SER A 277 12.91 -4.94 -2.66
N ASN A 278 11.85 -5.27 -1.89
CA ASN A 278 11.02 -4.26 -1.22
C ASN A 278 11.81 -3.49 -0.15
N TYR A 279 12.56 -4.22 0.68
CA TYR A 279 13.41 -3.63 1.71
C TYR A 279 14.39 -2.61 1.11
N VAL A 280 15.13 -3.02 0.07
CA VAL A 280 16.08 -2.15 -0.64
C VAL A 280 15.40 -0.95 -1.29
N GLN A 281 14.22 -1.10 -1.88
CA GLN A 281 13.50 0.02 -2.51
C GLN A 281 13.10 1.11 -1.51
N ASN A 282 12.79 0.74 -0.27
CA ASN A 282 12.33 1.66 0.77
C ASN A 282 13.46 2.25 1.63
N MET A 283 14.70 1.78 1.46
CA MET A 283 15.87 2.37 2.13
C MET A 283 16.18 3.77 1.60
N SER A 284 16.53 4.70 2.51
CA SER A 284 17.07 6.00 2.12
C SER A 284 18.45 5.83 1.46
N SER A 285 18.87 6.80 0.64
CA SER A 285 20.20 6.74 -0.01
C SER A 285 21.35 6.66 1.00
N SER A 286 21.21 7.30 2.18
CA SER A 286 22.23 7.21 3.24
C SER A 286 22.27 5.82 3.87
N ASP A 287 21.11 5.20 4.11
CA ASP A 287 21.06 3.87 4.72
C ASP A 287 21.60 2.81 3.75
N LYS A 288 21.37 2.99 2.44
CA LYS A 288 21.93 2.11 1.39
C LYS A 288 23.46 2.11 1.44
N GLU A 289 24.09 3.28 1.45
CA GLU A 289 25.55 3.39 1.51
C GLU A 289 26.11 2.90 2.85
N GLN A 290 25.47 3.24 3.97
CA GLN A 290 25.89 2.76 5.29
C GLN A 290 25.83 1.23 5.41
N PHE A 291 24.81 0.60 4.83
CA PHE A 291 24.67 -0.86 4.80
C PHE A 291 25.78 -1.50 3.96
N ILE A 292 26.05 -0.95 2.77
CA ILE A 292 27.13 -1.43 1.88
C ILE A 292 28.47 -1.38 2.60
N GLU A 293 28.84 -0.24 3.18
CA GLU A 293 30.11 -0.07 3.91
C GLU A 293 30.23 -1.08 5.06
N SER A 294 29.17 -1.24 5.84
CA SER A 294 29.15 -2.17 6.97
C SER A 294 29.30 -3.63 6.52
N ALA A 295 28.64 -4.00 5.42
CA ALA A 295 28.73 -5.34 4.85
C ALA A 295 30.11 -5.63 4.25
N GLU A 296 30.70 -4.69 3.52
CA GLU A 296 32.06 -4.80 2.97
C GLU A 296 33.10 -4.95 4.08
N MET A 297 33.00 -4.15 5.15
CA MET A 297 33.87 -4.27 6.32
C MET A 297 33.74 -5.63 7.03
N ALA A 298 32.52 -6.15 7.15
CA ALA A 298 32.26 -7.46 7.75
C ALA A 298 32.81 -8.62 6.91
N MET A 299 32.87 -8.46 5.58
CA MET A 299 33.44 -9.44 4.67
C MET A 299 34.97 -9.39 4.59
N ASP A 300 35.58 -8.20 4.72
CA ASP A 300 37.04 -8.00 4.67
C ASP A 300 37.76 -8.51 5.94
N TRP A 301 37.07 -8.55 7.08
CA TRP A 301 37.64 -8.96 8.37
C TRP A 301 37.67 -10.48 8.64
N ASN A 302 37.22 -11.33 7.72
CA ASN A 302 37.14 -12.76 7.96
C ASN A 302 38.24 -13.57 7.26
N ASP A 303 39.22 -14.06 8.02
CA ASP A 303 40.29 -14.98 7.57
C ASP A 303 39.76 -16.37 7.10
N THR A 304 38.45 -16.62 7.21
CA THR A 304 37.83 -17.94 6.98
C THR A 304 37.07 -18.09 5.65
N TYR A 305 37.11 -17.10 4.74
CA TYR A 305 36.42 -17.12 3.43
C TYR A 305 34.88 -17.24 3.46
N GLU A 306 34.23 -17.10 4.63
CA GLU A 306 32.76 -17.00 4.74
C GLU A 306 32.34 -15.57 5.12
N PRO A 307 31.31 -14.95 4.51
CA PRO A 307 30.85 -13.63 4.93
C PRO A 307 30.39 -13.66 6.39
N ALA A 308 30.81 -12.69 7.22
CA ALA A 308 30.34 -12.55 8.61
C ALA A 308 28.92 -11.94 8.71
N ILE A 309 28.14 -12.06 7.64
CA ILE A 309 26.76 -11.59 7.51
C ILE A 309 25.87 -12.78 7.15
N SER A 310 24.62 -12.75 7.57
CA SER A 310 23.65 -13.78 7.24
C SER A 310 23.40 -13.87 5.73
N LYS A 311 22.88 -15.01 5.27
CA LYS A 311 22.58 -15.23 3.85
C LYS A 311 21.59 -14.20 3.29
N ILE A 312 20.62 -13.77 4.09
CA ILE A 312 19.66 -12.73 3.67
C ILE A 312 20.28 -11.33 3.63
N GLU A 313 21.17 -10.99 4.57
CA GLU A 313 21.93 -9.73 4.54
C GLU A 313 22.87 -9.68 3.32
N HIS A 314 23.46 -10.82 2.96
CA HIS A 314 24.25 -10.93 1.73
C HIS A 314 23.38 -10.71 0.48
N MET A 315 22.14 -11.21 0.45
CA MET A 315 21.20 -10.93 -0.65
C MET A 315 20.84 -9.44 -0.74
N VAL A 316 20.64 -8.77 0.40
CA VAL A 316 20.44 -7.30 0.44
C VAL A 316 21.65 -6.58 -0.13
N TYR A 317 22.87 -6.97 0.28
CA TYR A 317 24.11 -6.42 -0.24
C TYR A 317 24.22 -6.60 -1.77
N GLU A 318 24.05 -7.82 -2.29
CA GLU A 318 24.13 -8.08 -3.73
C GLU A 318 23.11 -7.25 -4.52
N LYS A 319 21.87 -7.12 -3.99
CA LYS A 319 20.84 -6.30 -4.60
C LYS A 319 21.20 -4.80 -4.60
N LEU A 320 21.74 -4.30 -3.50
CA LEU A 320 22.21 -2.90 -3.39
C LEU A 320 23.38 -2.63 -4.33
N ILE A 321 24.32 -3.57 -4.47
CA ILE A 321 25.42 -3.49 -5.42
C ILE A 321 24.89 -3.52 -6.86
N ASP A 322 23.90 -4.36 -7.15
CA ASP A 322 23.25 -4.38 -8.46
C ASP A 322 22.43 -3.10 -8.71
N GLU A 323 21.76 -2.50 -7.73
CA GLU A 323 21.14 -1.17 -7.85
C GLU A 323 22.18 -0.06 -8.01
N ARG A 324 23.31 -0.14 -7.32
CA ARG A 324 24.43 0.80 -7.47
C ARG A 324 25.04 0.70 -8.86
N ARG A 325 25.22 -0.53 -9.37
CA ARG A 325 25.68 -0.84 -10.73
C ARG A 325 24.65 -0.41 -11.76
N THR A 326 23.37 -0.76 -11.62
CA THR A 326 22.29 -0.44 -12.58
C THR A 326 21.81 1.00 -12.49
N GLY A 327 21.95 1.68 -11.36
CA GLY A 327 21.85 3.13 -11.20
C GLY A 327 22.99 3.82 -11.92
N HIS A 328 24.23 3.33 -11.76
CA HIS A 328 25.34 3.69 -12.64
C HIS A 328 25.06 3.33 -14.11
N THR A 329 24.34 2.26 -14.44
CA THR A 329 24.07 1.84 -15.83
C THR A 329 22.86 2.56 -16.46
N ARG A 330 21.91 3.08 -15.65
CA ARG A 330 20.79 3.93 -16.08
C ARG A 330 21.16 5.42 -16.06
N GLU A 331 22.20 5.82 -15.33
CA GLU A 331 22.92 7.08 -15.53
C GLU A 331 23.99 7.00 -16.64
N PHE A 332 24.30 5.80 -17.14
CA PHE A 332 25.27 5.58 -18.23
C PHE A 332 24.62 4.86 -19.43
N SER A 333 23.75 5.55 -20.19
CA SER A 333 23.72 5.33 -21.66
C SER A 333 24.80 6.23 -22.29
N THR A 334 26.05 6.01 -21.90
CA THR A 334 27.16 6.93 -22.10
C THR A 334 28.32 6.19 -22.76
N GLU A 335 28.18 5.81 -24.02
CA GLU A 335 29.43 5.56 -24.75
C GLU A 335 30.15 6.89 -24.99
N ASN A 336 29.40 8.00 -25.15
CA ASN A 336 29.94 9.29 -25.56
C ASN A 336 29.54 10.48 -24.64
N TYR A 337 30.37 11.53 -24.66
CA TYR A 337 30.03 12.90 -24.27
C TYR A 337 30.02 13.80 -25.51
N LYS A 338 29.25 14.87 -25.46
CA LYS A 338 29.15 15.87 -26.53
C LYS A 338 29.42 17.26 -25.99
N ILE A 339 30.00 18.12 -26.81
CA ILE A 339 30.25 19.53 -26.49
C ILE A 339 29.46 20.40 -27.45
N TYR A 340 28.73 21.35 -26.89
CA TYR A 340 27.87 22.29 -27.59
C TYR A 340 28.35 23.71 -27.32
N GLN A 341 28.39 24.54 -28.35
CA GLN A 341 28.72 25.97 -28.25
C GLN A 341 27.61 26.81 -28.85
N LEU A 342 27.32 27.97 -28.25
CA LEU A 342 26.24 28.84 -28.72
C LEU A 342 26.45 29.24 -30.19
N LYS A 343 25.37 29.16 -30.98
CA LYS A 343 25.37 29.60 -32.37
C LYS A 343 25.80 31.06 -32.51
N ASP A 344 26.34 31.39 -33.66
CA ASP A 344 26.57 32.79 -34.01
C ASP A 344 25.26 33.48 -34.37
N GLY A 345 25.08 34.71 -33.88
CA GLY A 345 23.88 35.51 -34.16
C GLY A 345 23.70 36.66 -33.17
N GLU A 346 23.03 37.73 -33.60
CA GLU A 346 22.75 38.90 -32.75
C GLU A 346 21.97 38.53 -31.48
N LYS A 347 21.14 37.48 -31.54
CA LYS A 347 20.39 36.92 -30.39
C LYS A 347 21.30 36.55 -29.21
N TYR A 348 22.52 36.09 -29.48
CA TYR A 348 23.40 35.50 -28.44
C TYR A 348 24.57 36.40 -28.02
N HIS A 349 24.75 37.55 -28.68
CA HIS A 349 25.88 38.46 -28.43
C HIS A 349 25.93 38.98 -26.99
N GLY A 350 24.76 39.18 -26.36
CA GLY A 350 24.65 39.71 -24.99
C GLY A 350 24.62 38.65 -23.89
N ILE A 351 24.71 37.36 -24.23
CA ILE A 351 24.67 36.25 -23.26
C ILE A 351 25.87 35.30 -23.38
N ARG A 352 26.66 35.42 -24.45
CA ARG A 352 27.89 34.64 -24.58
C ARG A 352 28.85 35.02 -23.45
N PHE A 353 29.40 34.00 -22.79
CA PHE A 353 30.26 34.14 -21.62
C PHE A 353 29.59 34.71 -20.36
N GLU A 354 28.26 34.80 -20.31
CA GLU A 354 27.56 35.20 -19.09
C GLU A 354 27.34 34.00 -18.16
N PRO A 355 27.49 34.15 -16.83
CA PRO A 355 27.17 33.07 -15.90
C PRO A 355 25.67 32.73 -15.90
N TYR A 356 25.31 31.51 -15.52
CA TYR A 356 23.95 31.00 -15.71
C TYR A 356 22.87 31.84 -15.01
N HIS A 357 23.15 32.36 -13.81
CA HIS A 357 22.23 33.21 -13.06
C HIS A 357 21.84 34.52 -13.80
N ARG A 358 22.69 35.01 -14.72
CA ARG A 358 22.39 36.19 -15.55
C ARG A 358 21.41 35.85 -16.67
N ILE A 359 21.50 34.64 -17.22
CA ILE A 359 20.59 34.10 -18.23
C ILE A 359 19.21 33.90 -17.61
N GLU A 360 19.13 33.34 -16.40
CA GLU A 360 17.88 33.22 -15.63
C GLU A 360 17.24 34.59 -15.35
N ALA A 361 18.04 35.61 -15.02
CA ALA A 361 17.55 36.94 -14.69
C ALA A 361 16.95 37.72 -15.88
N ILE A 362 17.29 37.33 -17.11
CA ILE A 362 16.79 37.95 -18.36
C ILE A 362 15.77 37.07 -19.09
N ASP A 363 15.31 35.99 -18.44
CA ASP A 363 14.26 35.07 -18.90
C ASP A 363 14.51 34.48 -20.30
N ILE A 364 15.78 34.17 -20.59
CA ILE A 364 16.16 33.46 -21.81
C ILE A 364 16.26 31.97 -21.49
N ASN A 365 15.40 31.17 -22.13
CA ASN A 365 15.48 29.72 -22.02
C ASN A 365 16.41 29.17 -23.12
N LEU A 366 17.58 28.69 -22.72
CA LEU A 366 18.57 28.10 -23.61
C LEU A 366 18.29 26.61 -23.84
N ASN A 367 18.11 26.23 -25.10
CA ASN A 367 17.78 24.87 -25.49
C ASN A 367 18.83 24.33 -26.45
N LYS A 368 18.85 23.00 -26.67
CA LYS A 368 19.80 22.34 -27.57
C LYS A 368 19.83 22.93 -28.99
N THR A 369 18.71 23.47 -29.48
CA THR A 369 18.62 24.11 -30.82
C THR A 369 19.34 25.46 -30.91
N ASP A 370 19.65 26.11 -29.79
CA ASP A 370 20.41 27.37 -29.75
C ASP A 370 21.93 27.15 -29.89
N TYR A 371 22.37 25.88 -29.87
CA TYR A 371 23.76 25.48 -29.87
C TYR A 371 24.15 24.68 -31.11
N ASP A 372 25.43 24.75 -31.47
CA ASP A 372 26.08 23.87 -32.43
C ASP A 372 26.84 22.76 -31.70
N LEU A 373 26.66 21.51 -32.15
CA LEU A 373 27.47 20.38 -31.72
C LEU A 373 28.87 20.51 -32.33
N VAL A 374 29.89 20.77 -31.51
CA VAL A 374 31.27 20.98 -31.96
C VAL A 374 32.19 19.79 -31.71
N TYR A 375 31.76 18.83 -30.88
CA TYR A 375 32.52 17.62 -30.59
C TYR A 375 31.65 16.49 -30.04
N GLU A 376 32.03 15.25 -30.37
CA GLU A 376 31.56 14.03 -29.72
C GLU A 376 32.77 13.10 -29.48
N GLY A 377 32.87 12.54 -28.28
CA GLY A 377 33.94 11.58 -27.95
C GLY A 377 33.55 10.63 -26.85
N LYS A 378 34.37 9.61 -26.60
CA LYS A 378 34.01 8.55 -25.65
C LYS A 378 34.21 8.98 -24.21
N ILE A 379 33.19 8.81 -23.36
CA ILE A 379 33.33 9.16 -21.93
C ILE A 379 34.30 8.22 -21.21
N SER A 380 34.45 6.99 -21.69
CA SER A 380 35.36 5.99 -21.12
C SER A 380 36.84 6.36 -21.29
N GLU A 381 37.15 7.31 -22.18
CA GLU A 381 38.50 7.86 -22.37
C GLU A 381 38.82 9.02 -21.42
N ILE A 382 37.81 9.51 -20.67
CA ILE A 382 37.96 10.60 -19.71
C ILE A 382 38.22 9.99 -18.32
N LYS A 383 39.31 10.44 -17.68
CA LYS A 383 39.65 10.03 -16.32
C LYS A 383 38.64 10.60 -15.30
N GLY A 384 38.51 9.95 -14.16
CA GLY A 384 37.63 10.36 -13.08
C GLY A 384 36.58 9.31 -12.76
N ASN A 385 36.26 9.18 -11.48
CA ASN A 385 35.29 8.23 -10.94
C ASN A 385 33.91 8.88 -10.74
N SER A 386 33.86 10.21 -10.59
CA SER A 386 32.62 10.98 -10.50
C SER A 386 32.34 11.79 -11.78
N ILE A 387 31.09 12.25 -11.94
CA ILE A 387 30.71 13.12 -13.07
C ILE A 387 31.43 14.47 -13.01
N ASP A 388 31.59 15.03 -11.81
CA ASP A 388 32.30 16.29 -11.60
C ASP A 388 33.78 16.16 -11.97
N GLU A 389 34.44 15.06 -11.56
CA GLU A 389 35.82 14.79 -11.97
C GLU A 389 35.94 14.64 -13.50
N LYS A 390 34.97 13.99 -14.14
CA LYS A 390 34.96 13.83 -15.60
C LYS A 390 34.72 15.16 -16.31
N LEU A 391 33.83 16.02 -15.81
CA LEU A 391 33.58 17.36 -16.35
C LEU A 391 34.82 18.25 -16.22
N GLU A 392 35.51 18.22 -15.08
CA GLU A 392 36.78 18.94 -14.88
C GLU A 392 37.90 18.42 -15.80
N ASN A 393 37.95 17.10 -16.03
CA ASN A 393 38.90 16.51 -16.96
C ASN A 393 38.56 16.82 -18.43
N ILE A 394 37.28 16.93 -18.79
CA ILE A 394 36.84 17.42 -20.10
C ILE A 394 37.24 18.90 -20.25
N TYR A 395 36.91 19.75 -19.28
CA TYR A 395 37.32 21.17 -19.28
C TYR A 395 38.82 21.33 -19.48
N SER A 396 39.61 20.59 -18.71
CA SER A 396 41.07 20.60 -18.81
C SER A 396 41.56 20.12 -20.18
N LYS A 397 40.91 19.09 -20.76
CA LYS A 397 41.29 18.51 -22.06
C LYS A 397 41.12 19.50 -23.21
N PHE A 398 40.02 20.26 -23.23
CA PHE A 398 39.68 21.20 -24.30
C PHE A 398 40.26 22.62 -24.10
N ASN A 399 40.95 22.85 -22.98
CA ASN A 399 41.62 24.12 -22.67
C ASN A 399 43.15 24.04 -22.68
N ARG A 400 43.73 22.89 -23.05
CA ARG A 400 45.17 22.71 -23.22
C ARG A 400 45.48 22.26 -24.64
N TYR A 401 46.37 22.99 -25.29
CA TYR A 401 46.73 22.74 -26.69
C TYR A 401 47.29 21.33 -26.90
N GLU A 402 47.98 20.76 -25.91
CA GLU A 402 48.59 19.43 -25.98
C GLU A 402 47.59 18.28 -25.87
N THR A 403 46.37 18.53 -25.38
CA THR A 403 45.36 17.47 -25.13
C THR A 403 44.08 17.63 -25.93
N MET A 404 43.93 18.76 -26.63
CA MET A 404 42.77 19.08 -27.43
C MET A 404 42.72 18.15 -28.67
N PRO A 405 41.58 17.48 -28.95
CA PRO A 405 41.45 16.62 -30.13
C PRO A 405 41.60 17.39 -31.45
N GLU A 406 42.29 16.82 -32.44
CA GLU A 406 42.42 17.43 -33.77
C GLU A 406 41.07 17.57 -34.50
N THR A 407 40.09 16.72 -34.14
CA THR A 407 38.72 16.75 -34.68
C THR A 407 37.82 17.77 -33.98
N PHE A 408 38.35 18.53 -33.01
CA PHE A 408 37.60 19.58 -32.33
C PHE A 408 37.44 20.80 -33.23
N MET A 409 36.19 21.15 -33.57
CA MET A 409 35.87 22.22 -34.52
C MET A 409 35.44 23.52 -33.82
N GLY A 410 35.51 23.56 -32.49
CA GLY A 410 35.04 24.66 -31.65
C GLY A 410 36.16 25.53 -31.05
N HIS A 411 35.78 26.49 -30.21
CA HIS A 411 36.71 27.25 -29.38
C HIS A 411 36.99 26.55 -28.05
N SER A 412 38.05 26.94 -27.34
CA SER A 412 38.32 26.52 -25.96
C SER A 412 37.08 26.55 -25.09
N LEU A 413 36.89 25.51 -24.28
CA LEU A 413 35.70 25.33 -23.46
C LEU A 413 35.60 26.44 -22.42
N SER A 414 34.49 27.17 -22.44
CA SER A 414 34.35 28.47 -21.78
C SER A 414 32.93 28.68 -21.27
N ILE A 415 32.73 29.72 -20.46
CA ILE A 415 31.40 30.09 -19.96
C ILE A 415 30.43 30.18 -21.14
N SER A 416 29.22 29.65 -20.97
CA SER A 416 28.18 29.50 -22.01
C SER A 416 28.21 28.25 -22.87
N ASP A 417 29.27 27.45 -22.81
CA ASP A 417 29.32 26.15 -23.46
C ASP A 417 28.55 25.09 -22.64
N VAL A 418 28.10 24.01 -23.30
CA VAL A 418 27.37 22.91 -22.65
C VAL A 418 28.05 21.58 -22.94
N VAL A 419 28.28 20.79 -21.90
CA VAL A 419 28.76 19.41 -21.99
C VAL A 419 27.59 18.46 -21.71
N GLU A 420 27.27 17.61 -22.68
CA GLU A 420 26.27 16.53 -22.53
C GLU A 420 27.00 15.23 -22.21
N ILE A 421 26.63 14.57 -21.12
CA ILE A 421 27.12 13.24 -20.75
C ILE A 421 25.88 12.37 -20.51
N GLY A 422 25.64 11.42 -21.42
CA GLY A 422 24.42 10.61 -21.39
C GLY A 422 23.19 11.49 -21.58
N ASN A 423 22.27 11.45 -20.62
CA ASN A 423 21.02 12.22 -20.63
C ASN A 423 21.10 13.48 -19.74
N MET A 424 22.30 13.95 -19.40
CA MET A 424 22.50 15.15 -18.60
C MET A 424 23.29 16.19 -19.39
N ALA A 425 22.90 17.46 -19.26
CA ALA A 425 23.58 18.60 -19.85
C ALA A 425 24.11 19.53 -18.75
N TYR A 426 25.34 19.99 -18.93
CA TYR A 426 26.08 20.78 -17.96
C TYR A 426 26.59 22.05 -18.61
N TYR A 427 26.05 23.19 -18.18
CA TYR A 427 26.49 24.52 -18.55
C TYR A 427 27.81 24.84 -17.87
N VAL A 428 28.81 25.30 -18.64
CA VAL A 428 30.04 25.83 -18.09
C VAL A 428 29.74 27.19 -17.47
N ASP A 429 29.84 27.28 -16.15
CA ASP A 429 29.52 28.50 -15.40
C ASP A 429 30.81 29.20 -14.92
N ASN A 430 30.67 30.35 -14.24
CA ASN A 430 31.81 31.08 -13.69
C ASN A 430 32.62 30.27 -12.66
N ILE A 431 31.99 29.28 -12.02
CA ILE A 431 32.58 28.35 -11.07
C ILE A 431 31.99 26.96 -11.37
N GLY A 432 32.79 26.11 -12.01
CA GLY A 432 32.41 24.73 -12.30
C GLY A 432 31.28 24.62 -13.32
N PHE A 433 30.38 23.67 -13.07
CA PHE A 433 29.33 23.29 -14.00
C PHE A 433 27.94 23.37 -13.36
N LYS A 434 26.99 23.95 -14.10
CA LYS A 434 25.59 24.01 -13.71
C LYS A 434 24.78 23.00 -14.51
N LYS A 435 24.12 22.06 -13.84
CA LYS A 435 23.21 21.10 -14.49
C LYS A 435 22.00 21.83 -15.09
N LEU A 436 21.69 21.53 -16.36
CA LEU A 436 20.54 22.03 -17.09
C LEU A 436 19.45 20.96 -17.15
N SER A 437 18.37 21.17 -16.41
CA SER A 437 17.31 20.16 -16.25
C SER A 437 16.43 19.94 -17.49
N SER A 438 16.35 20.92 -18.39
CA SER A 438 15.42 20.93 -19.54
C SER A 438 16.09 21.10 -20.91
N PHE A 439 17.43 21.08 -20.96
CA PHE A 439 18.19 21.36 -22.18
C PHE A 439 17.92 20.35 -23.31
N LEU A 440 17.66 19.10 -22.95
CA LEU A 440 17.46 17.98 -23.86
C LEU A 440 16.00 17.73 -24.26
N ASP A 441 15.04 18.44 -23.64
CA ASP A 441 13.60 18.14 -23.76
C ASP A 441 12.95 18.65 -25.06
N ASN A 442 13.58 19.59 -25.77
CA ASN A 442 13.01 20.21 -26.97
C ASN A 442 13.74 19.73 -28.24
N GLN A 443 13.29 18.59 -28.80
CA GLN A 443 13.52 18.25 -30.19
C GLN A 443 12.36 18.80 -31.04
N GLU A 444 12.68 19.68 -31.99
CA GLU A 444 11.84 20.18 -33.11
C GLU A 444 10.51 20.89 -32.76
N GLN A 445 10.53 22.23 -32.71
CA GLN A 445 9.44 23.03 -33.28
C GLN A 445 9.86 23.43 -34.70
N ASP A 446 9.34 22.71 -35.70
CA ASP A 446 9.33 23.21 -37.07
C ASP A 446 8.50 24.50 -37.12
N GLU A 447 9.17 25.63 -37.35
CA GLU A 447 8.52 26.87 -37.76
C GLU A 447 7.97 26.69 -39.18
N ALA A 448 6.72 26.24 -39.27
CA ALA A 448 5.91 26.48 -40.46
C ALA A 448 5.63 27.99 -40.57
N LEU A 449 6.52 28.68 -41.29
CA LEU A 449 6.29 30.02 -41.82
C LEU A 449 5.04 30.01 -42.70
N ASP A 450 3.93 30.51 -42.16
CA ASP A 450 2.76 30.90 -42.93
C ASP A 450 3.09 32.13 -43.78
N MET A 451 3.54 31.87 -45.00
CA MET A 451 3.52 32.81 -46.11
C MET A 451 2.64 32.26 -47.22
N THR A 452 1.32 32.38 -47.08
CA THR A 452 0.48 32.71 -48.25
C THR A 452 -0.67 33.62 -47.84
N GLY A 453 -0.60 34.88 -48.25
CA GLY A 453 -1.66 35.84 -48.03
C GLY A 453 -2.91 35.56 -48.87
N GLN A 454 -4.06 36.03 -48.38
CA GLN A 454 -5.13 36.66 -49.16
C GLN A 454 -6.10 37.34 -48.17
N ASN A 455 -6.07 38.67 -48.09
CA ASN A 455 -6.94 39.61 -48.81
C ASN A 455 -8.38 39.71 -48.23
N ARG A 456 -8.65 40.88 -47.66
CA ARG A 456 -9.92 41.66 -47.72
C ARG A 456 -11.19 41.05 -47.10
N GLY A 457 -11.73 41.79 -46.14
CA GLY A 457 -13.14 41.71 -45.78
C GLY A 457 -13.56 42.67 -44.68
N LEU A 458 -13.67 43.96 -44.99
CA LEU A 458 -14.56 44.87 -44.27
C LEU A 458 -15.98 44.31 -44.25
N GLY A 459 -16.69 44.41 -43.13
CA GLY A 459 -18.16 44.52 -43.21
C GLY A 459 -18.96 43.94 -42.05
N ARG A 460 -19.29 44.87 -41.14
CA ARG A 460 -20.49 44.97 -40.28
C ARG A 460 -20.59 44.12 -39.02
#